data_AF-A0A1G1ZTJ2-F1
#
_entry.id   AF-A0A1G1ZTJ2-F1
#
_cell.length_a   1.000
_cell.length_b   1.000
_cell.length_c   1.000
_cell.angle_alpha   90.00
_cell.angle_beta   90.00
_cell.angle_gamma   90.00
#
_symmetry.space_group_name_H-M   'P 1'
#
loop_
_entity.id
_entity.type
_entity.pdbx_description
1 polymer ?
#
loop_
_entity_poly.entity_id
_entity_poly.type
_entity_poly.pdbx_seq_one_letter_code
_entity_poly.pdbx_strand_id
1 'polypeptide(L)'
;MKPVSFAGKSNSRKEWEDYAWERLLKDFAKISSPRDIENILAKIVTAHEKKQIAKRLAAVELLKQGKSYKEISRILWLSPTTISALKKSINGGDYVSGYGWYKKRGRKIWSSFPNPARKGAILPHGKLVFPQRRNKYRS
;
A
#
# COMPACT_ATOMS: atom_id res chain seq x y z
N MET A 1 9.45 5.53 37.08
CA MET A 1 9.94 5.81 35.71
C MET A 1 10.36 7.27 35.65
N LYS A 2 11.62 7.58 35.33
CA LYS A 2 12.06 8.97 35.13
C LYS A 2 11.56 9.46 33.76
N PRO A 3 10.96 10.65 33.64
CA PRO A 3 10.68 11.24 32.34
C PRO A 3 12.02 11.55 31.65
N VAL A 4 12.21 11.04 30.44
CA VAL A 4 13.41 11.35 29.65
C VAL A 4 13.29 12.80 29.21
N SER A 5 14.24 13.62 29.64
CA SER A 5 14.38 15.02 29.30
C SER A 5 14.61 15.18 27.80
N PHE A 6 13.60 15.71 27.10
CA PHE A 6 13.72 16.21 25.72
C PHE A 6 14.62 17.44 25.75
N ALA A 7 15.92 17.24 25.56
CA ALA A 7 16.85 18.32 25.33
C ALA A 7 16.67 18.88 23.91
N GLY A 8 15.75 19.83 23.76
CA GLY A 8 15.88 20.92 22.80
C GLY A 8 15.39 20.68 21.37
N LYS A 9 14.32 21.43 21.06
CA LYS A 9 13.93 22.02 19.75
C LYS A 9 13.06 21.16 18.81
N SER A 10 11.84 21.70 18.61
CA SER A 10 10.73 21.34 17.70
C SER A 10 10.10 19.96 17.83
N ASN A 11 9.08 19.80 18.68
CA ASN A 11 8.21 18.61 18.74
C ASN A 11 7.39 18.42 17.45
N SER A 12 8.01 17.95 16.36
CA SER A 12 7.26 17.51 15.19
C SER A 12 6.51 16.22 15.55
N ARG A 13 5.27 16.09 15.08
CA ARG A 13 4.48 14.84 15.20
C ARG A 13 5.31 13.63 14.77
N LYS A 14 6.15 13.80 13.74
CA LYS A 14 6.99 12.75 13.17
C LYS A 14 8.06 12.26 14.15
N GLU A 15 8.71 13.16 14.89
CA GLU A 15 9.75 12.80 15.85
C GLU A 15 9.19 11.97 17.02
N TRP A 16 7.96 12.28 17.44
CA TRP A 16 7.24 11.47 18.42
C TRP A 16 6.88 10.08 17.89
N GLU A 17 6.47 9.99 16.63
CA GLU A 17 6.19 8.71 15.97
C GLU A 17 7.47 7.86 15.86
N ASP A 18 8.58 8.46 15.44
CA ASP A 18 9.88 7.78 15.31
C ASP A 18 10.41 7.31 16.68
N TYR A 19 10.36 8.15 17.71
CA TYR A 19 10.75 7.78 19.07
C TYR A 19 9.90 6.64 19.65
N ALA A 20 8.57 6.72 19.48
CA ALA A 20 7.67 5.67 19.95
C ALA A 20 7.98 4.33 19.25
N TRP A 21 8.31 4.37 17.96
CA TRP A 21 8.70 3.19 17.19
C TRP A 21 10.00 2.57 17.68
N GLU A 22 11.05 3.37 17.89
CA GLU A 22 12.33 2.89 18.43
C GLU A 22 12.17 2.26 19.81
N ARG A 23 11.35 2.87 20.66
CA ARG A 23 11.08 2.34 22.00
C ARG A 23 10.40 0.98 21.93
N LEU A 24 9.41 0.84 21.05
CA LEU A 24 8.71 -0.43 20.84
C LEU A 24 9.65 -1.54 20.35
N LEU A 25 10.61 -1.21 19.47
CA LEU A 25 11.64 -2.17 19.03
C LEU A 25 12.56 -2.60 20.18
N LYS A 26 12.98 -1.66 21.03
CA LYS A 26 13.79 -1.96 22.23
C LYS A 26 13.04 -2.83 23.21
N ASP A 27 11.74 -2.61 23.38
CA ASP A 27 10.90 -3.43 24.26
C ASP A 27 10.77 -4.85 23.71
N PHE A 28 10.56 -5.04 22.39
CA PHE A 28 10.56 -6.37 21.78
C PHE A 28 11.90 -7.09 21.88
N ALA A 29 13.03 -6.39 21.77
CA ALA A 29 14.36 -7.01 21.89
C ALA A 29 14.67 -7.55 23.30
N LYS A 30 14.06 -6.96 24.34
CA LYS A 30 14.27 -7.37 25.74
C LYS A 30 13.42 -8.56 26.17
N ILE A 31 12.33 -8.82 25.46
CA ILE A 31 11.35 -9.83 25.84
C ILE A 31 11.76 -11.18 25.27
N SER A 32 11.97 -12.16 26.14
CA SER A 32 12.23 -13.56 25.74
C SER A 32 10.95 -14.42 25.68
N SER A 33 9.83 -13.94 26.24
CA SER A 33 8.59 -14.71 26.34
C SER A 33 7.59 -14.31 25.25
N PRO A 34 7.10 -15.25 24.42
CA PRO A 34 6.12 -14.95 23.37
C PRO A 34 4.77 -14.46 23.92
N ARG A 35 4.42 -14.82 25.16
CA ARG A 35 3.17 -14.36 25.81
C ARG A 35 3.21 -12.86 26.11
N ASP A 36 4.36 -12.33 26.49
CA ASP A 36 4.50 -10.90 26.81
C ASP A 36 4.43 -10.03 25.56
N ILE A 37 4.96 -10.53 24.43
CA ILE A 37 4.81 -9.91 23.11
C ILE A 37 3.31 -9.85 22.74
N GLU A 38 2.57 -10.94 22.93
CA GLU A 38 1.14 -10.97 22.64
C GLU A 38 0.36 -9.98 23.51
N ASN A 39 0.70 -9.87 24.80
CA ASN A 39 0.07 -8.92 25.73
C ASN A 39 0.33 -7.46 25.32
N ILE A 40 1.51 -7.14 24.78
CA ILE A 40 1.82 -5.80 24.27
C ILE A 40 1.04 -5.53 22.98
N LEU A 41 1.06 -6.47 22.04
CA LEU A 41 0.34 -6.33 20.78
C LEU A 41 -1.17 -6.19 21.01
N ALA A 42 -1.75 -6.91 21.98
CA ALA A 42 -3.16 -6.80 22.33
C ALA A 42 -3.58 -5.40 22.84
N LYS A 43 -2.64 -4.62 23.38
CA LYS A 43 -2.92 -3.26 23.86
C LYS A 43 -2.89 -2.20 22.76
N ILE A 44 -2.15 -2.44 21.69
CA ILE A 44 -1.87 -1.46 20.64
C ILE A 44 -2.63 -1.78 19.35
N VAL A 45 -2.85 -3.06 19.07
CA VAL A 45 -3.37 -3.57 17.80
C VAL A 45 -4.79 -4.09 17.99
N THR A 46 -5.70 -3.66 17.14
CA THR A 46 -7.08 -4.17 17.13
C THR A 46 -7.14 -5.59 16.57
N ALA A 47 -8.22 -6.32 16.88
CA ALA A 47 -8.44 -7.67 16.31
C ALA A 47 -8.42 -7.67 14.77
N HIS A 48 -8.92 -6.61 14.14
CA HIS A 48 -8.89 -6.45 12.69
C HIS A 48 -7.46 -6.32 12.16
N GLU A 49 -6.66 -5.44 12.75
CA GLU A 49 -5.26 -5.23 12.35
C GLU A 49 -4.41 -6.48 12.59
N LYS A 50 -4.61 -7.19 13.71
CA LYS A 50 -3.96 -8.48 13.99
C LYS A 50 -4.24 -9.47 12.87
N LYS A 51 -5.50 -9.60 12.44
CA LYS A 51 -5.88 -10.47 11.32
C LYS A 51 -5.23 -10.04 10.00
N GLN A 52 -5.12 -8.73 9.75
CA GLN A 52 -4.45 -8.22 8.55
C GLN A 52 -2.94 -8.53 8.55
N ILE A 53 -2.26 -8.35 9.69
CA ILE A 53 -0.85 -8.69 9.86
C ILE A 53 -0.64 -10.19 9.63
N ALA A 54 -1.45 -11.04 10.27
CA ALA A 54 -1.36 -12.50 10.12
C ALA A 54 -1.56 -12.94 8.66
N LYS A 55 -2.56 -12.40 7.95
CA LYS A 55 -2.76 -12.67 6.53
C LYS A 55 -1.57 -12.26 5.67
N ARG A 56 -0.95 -11.11 5.95
CA ARG A 56 0.23 -10.65 5.20
C ARG A 56 1.44 -11.54 5.45
N LEU A 57 1.66 -11.95 6.71
CA LEU A 57 2.71 -12.91 7.06
C LEU A 57 2.50 -14.25 6.33
N ALA A 58 1.29 -14.80 6.37
CA ALA A 58 0.96 -16.02 5.64
C ALA A 58 1.17 -15.87 4.12
N ALA A 59 0.81 -14.71 3.55
CA ALA A 59 1.03 -14.44 2.13
C ALA A 59 2.52 -14.39 1.77
N VAL A 60 3.37 -13.82 2.64
CA VAL A 60 4.83 -13.81 2.45
C VAL A 60 5.37 -15.24 2.42
N GLU A 61 4.94 -16.10 3.34
CA GLU A 61 5.37 -17.51 3.36
C GLU A 61 4.90 -18.27 2.11
N LEU A 62 3.65 -18.08 1.67
CA LEU A 62 3.15 -18.69 0.44
C LEU A 62 3.88 -18.17 -0.81
N LEU A 63 4.28 -16.90 -0.83
CA LEU A 63 5.09 -16.32 -1.91
C LEU A 63 6.48 -16.95 -1.96
N LYS A 64 7.12 -17.18 -0.81
CA LYS A 64 8.41 -17.88 -0.71
C LYS A 64 8.31 -19.33 -1.20
N GLN A 65 7.18 -19.99 -0.94
CA GLN A 65 6.86 -21.33 -1.45
C GLN A 65 6.53 -21.38 -2.95
N GLY A 66 6.56 -20.25 -3.66
CA GLY A 66 6.33 -20.18 -5.11
C GLY A 66 4.85 -20.28 -5.52
N LYS A 67 3.89 -20.12 -4.60
CA LYS A 67 2.47 -20.14 -4.92
C LYS A 67 2.07 -18.98 -5.83
N SER A 68 1.10 -19.23 -6.70
CA SER A 68 0.59 -18.21 -7.61
C SER A 68 -0.27 -17.17 -6.90
N TYR A 69 -0.36 -15.98 -7.50
CA TYR A 69 -1.18 -14.87 -6.99
C TYR A 69 -2.66 -15.26 -6.83
N LYS A 70 -3.19 -16.08 -7.75
CA LYS A 70 -4.59 -16.51 -7.73
C LYS A 70 -4.85 -17.47 -6.58
N GLU A 71 -3.94 -18.38 -6.29
CA GLU A 71 -4.05 -19.32 -5.18
C GLU A 71 -3.99 -18.57 -3.84
N ILE A 72 -3.01 -17.69 -3.67
CA ILE A 72 -2.86 -16.88 -2.45
C ILE A 72 -4.10 -16.02 -2.21
N SER A 73 -4.66 -15.43 -3.28
CA SER A 73 -5.88 -14.63 -3.20
C SER A 73 -7.08 -15.46 -2.73
N ARG A 74 -7.24 -16.69 -3.24
CA ARG A 74 -8.33 -17.61 -2.85
C ARG A 74 -8.19 -18.10 -1.40
N ILE A 75 -6.97 -18.41 -0.96
CA ILE A 75 -6.73 -18.94 0.39
C ILE A 75 -6.90 -17.84 1.45
N LEU A 76 -6.27 -16.69 1.24
CA LEU A 76 -6.17 -15.65 2.27
C LEU A 76 -7.20 -14.53 2.11
N TRP A 77 -8.02 -14.59 1.05
CA TRP A 77 -8.97 -13.55 0.68
C TRP A 77 -8.28 -12.18 0.60
N LEU A 78 -7.12 -12.17 -0.04
CA LEU A 78 -6.32 -10.96 -0.26
C LEU A 78 -6.49 -10.48 -1.70
N SER A 79 -6.56 -9.16 -1.86
CA SER A 79 -6.58 -8.56 -3.18
C SER A 79 -5.27 -8.80 -3.94
N PRO A 80 -5.30 -9.04 -5.26
CA PRO A 80 -4.10 -9.16 -6.08
C PRO A 80 -3.14 -7.96 -5.94
N THR A 81 -3.68 -6.76 -5.67
CA THR A 81 -2.88 -5.56 -5.46
C THR A 81 -2.03 -5.65 -4.19
N THR A 82 -2.58 -6.18 -3.11
CA THR A 82 -1.87 -6.43 -1.83
C THR A 82 -0.77 -7.46 -2.01
N ILE A 83 -1.05 -8.56 -2.70
CA ILE A 83 -0.07 -9.62 -2.98
C ILE A 83 1.08 -9.07 -3.84
N SER A 84 0.77 -8.24 -4.83
CA SER A 84 1.77 -7.56 -5.66
C SER A 84 2.66 -6.61 -4.84
N ALA A 85 2.07 -5.84 -3.93
CA ALA A 85 2.83 -4.98 -3.03
C ALA A 85 3.76 -5.78 -2.11
N LEU A 86 3.30 -6.91 -1.55
CA LEU A 86 4.12 -7.80 -0.72
C LEU A 86 5.27 -8.43 -1.52
N LYS A 87 5.03 -8.91 -2.73
CA LYS A 87 6.12 -9.47 -3.57
C LYS A 87 7.19 -8.42 -3.85
N LYS A 88 6.78 -7.18 -4.14
CA LYS A 88 7.73 -6.09 -4.35
C LYS A 88 8.53 -5.77 -3.09
N SER A 89 7.92 -5.86 -1.92
CA SER A 89 8.65 -5.60 -0.69
C SER A 89 9.68 -6.68 -0.38
N ILE A 90 9.36 -7.95 -0.65
CA ILE A 90 10.32 -9.07 -0.50
C ILE A 90 11.54 -8.87 -1.42
N ASN A 91 11.34 -8.34 -2.62
CA ASN A 91 12.41 -8.15 -3.62
C ASN A 91 13.28 -6.89 -3.39
N GLY A 92 13.24 -6.28 -2.19
CA GLY A 92 14.12 -5.17 -1.82
C GLY A 92 13.46 -3.79 -1.71
N GLY A 93 12.14 -3.74 -1.56
CA GLY A 93 11.41 -2.49 -1.31
C GLY A 93 10.67 -2.48 0.03
N ASP A 94 10.22 -1.32 0.47
CA ASP A 94 9.26 -1.24 1.57
C ASP A 94 7.86 -1.68 1.13
N TYR A 95 7.07 -2.23 2.05
CA TYR A 95 5.66 -2.45 1.78
C TYR A 95 4.94 -1.10 1.65
N VAL A 96 4.35 -0.86 0.48
CA VAL A 96 3.58 0.36 0.20
C VAL A 96 2.12 -0.02 -0.01
N SER A 97 1.23 0.57 0.80
CA SER A 97 -0.21 0.41 0.61
C SER A 97 -0.69 1.00 -0.72
N GLY A 98 -1.87 0.59 -1.19
CA GLY A 98 -2.46 1.14 -2.42
C GLY A 98 -2.55 2.68 -2.38
N TYR A 99 -2.97 3.26 -1.25
CA TYR A 99 -3.00 4.70 -1.04
C TYR A 99 -1.61 5.34 -1.18
N GLY A 100 -0.58 4.74 -0.56
CA GLY A 100 0.80 5.20 -0.69
C GLY A 100 1.29 5.16 -2.14
N TRP A 101 0.88 4.13 -2.90
CA TRP A 101 1.13 4.04 -4.34
C TRP A 101 0.49 5.18 -5.14
N TYR A 102 -0.76 5.54 -4.83
CA TYR A 102 -1.44 6.68 -5.48
C TYR A 102 -0.78 8.01 -5.14
N LYS A 103 -0.32 8.21 -3.90
CA LYS A 103 0.38 9.43 -3.48
C LYS A 103 1.75 9.58 -4.16
N LYS A 104 2.52 8.48 -4.27
CA LYS A 104 3.86 8.49 -4.89
C LYS A 104 3.84 8.76 -6.40
N ARG A 105 2.80 8.32 -7.14
CA ARG A 105 2.75 8.53 -8.59
C ARG A 105 2.50 9.98 -9.02
N GLY A 106 2.16 10.87 -8.08
CA GLY A 106 1.55 12.16 -8.41
C GLY A 106 0.21 11.94 -9.12
N ARG A 107 -0.67 12.94 -9.10
CA ARG A 107 -1.75 12.94 -10.09
C ARG A 107 -1.05 13.03 -11.45
N LYS A 108 -1.08 11.97 -12.27
CA LYS A 108 -0.86 12.16 -13.72
C LYS A 108 -1.92 13.15 -14.12
N ILE A 109 -1.52 14.40 -14.32
CA ILE A 109 -2.37 15.45 -14.83
C ILE A 109 -2.81 14.96 -16.21
N TRP A 110 -4.03 14.41 -16.30
CA TRP A 110 -4.62 13.97 -17.56
C TRP A 110 -4.77 15.14 -18.55
N SER A 111 -4.58 16.38 -18.09
CA SER A 111 -4.53 17.58 -18.93
C SER A 111 -3.25 17.72 -19.78
N SER A 112 -2.24 16.87 -19.56
CA SER A 112 -0.99 16.88 -20.36
C SER A 112 -1.04 15.95 -21.58
N PHE A 113 -2.08 15.13 -21.73
CA PHE A 113 -2.33 14.50 -23.03
C PHE A 113 -2.95 15.58 -23.92
N PRO A 114 -2.31 15.98 -25.03
CA PRO A 114 -2.98 16.86 -25.99
C PRO A 114 -4.26 16.16 -26.40
N ASN A 115 -5.41 16.73 -26.07
CA ASN A 115 -6.68 16.20 -26.52
C ASN A 115 -6.61 16.19 -28.06
N PRO A 116 -6.57 15.01 -28.72
CA PRO A 116 -6.37 14.95 -30.17
C PRO A 116 -7.49 15.67 -30.91
N ALA A 117 -8.64 15.90 -30.27
CA ALA A 117 -9.76 16.66 -30.80
C ALA A 117 -9.53 18.18 -30.91
N ARG A 118 -8.47 18.75 -30.30
CA ARG A 118 -8.19 20.21 -30.38
C ARG A 118 -7.20 20.60 -31.47
N LYS A 119 -6.46 19.66 -32.07
CA LYS A 119 -5.64 19.94 -33.25
C LYS A 119 -6.44 19.62 -34.52
N GLY A 120 -7.26 20.59 -34.90
CA GLY A 120 -7.79 20.82 -36.25
C GLY A 120 -8.23 19.60 -37.06
N ALA A 121 -9.50 19.23 -36.97
CA ALA A 121 -10.17 18.51 -38.05
C ALA A 121 -11.28 19.39 -38.64
N ILE A 122 -10.87 20.45 -39.34
CA ILE A 122 -11.71 21.12 -40.32
C ILE A 122 -11.28 20.55 -41.67
N LEU A 123 -12.05 19.60 -42.18
CA LEU A 123 -11.94 19.11 -43.55
C LEU A 123 -12.92 19.93 -44.43
N PRO A 124 -12.69 20.03 -45.76
CA PRO A 124 -13.21 21.11 -46.62
C PRO A 124 -14.74 21.26 -46.72
N HIS A 125 -15.54 20.40 -46.08
CA HIS A 125 -16.98 20.62 -45.91
C HIS A 125 -17.47 20.24 -44.50
N GLY A 126 -17.28 21.14 -43.53
CA GLY A 126 -18.28 21.57 -42.53
C GLY A 126 -19.10 20.56 -41.70
N LYS A 127 -18.80 19.27 -41.63
CA LYS A 127 -19.53 18.31 -40.76
C LYS A 127 -18.59 17.57 -39.81
N LEU A 128 -18.80 17.78 -38.51
CA LEU A 128 -18.21 16.99 -37.42
C LEU A 128 -18.82 15.57 -37.43
N VAL A 129 -18.04 14.57 -37.84
CA VAL A 129 -18.42 13.16 -37.66
C VAL A 129 -17.61 12.61 -36.47
N PHE A 130 -18.30 12.32 -35.36
CA PHE A 130 -17.69 11.55 -34.29
C PHE A 130 -17.51 10.10 -34.78
N PRO A 131 -16.35 9.45 -34.59
CA PRO A 131 -16.21 8.03 -34.87
C PRO A 131 -17.23 7.28 -34.03
N GLN A 132 -18.23 6.68 -34.68
CA GLN A 132 -19.20 5.82 -33.99
C GLN A 132 -18.41 4.72 -33.29
N ARG A 133 -18.59 4.60 -31.97
CA ARG A 133 -18.04 3.49 -31.19
C ARG A 133 -18.46 2.20 -31.88
N ARG A 134 -17.50 1.47 -32.46
CA ARG A 134 -17.73 0.12 -32.98
C ARG A 134 -18.23 -0.72 -31.81
N ASN A 135 -19.53 -0.97 -31.80
CA ASN A 135 -20.20 -1.70 -30.74
C ASN A 135 -19.66 -3.14 -30.80
N LYS A 136 -18.86 -3.55 -29.81
CA LYS A 136 -18.22 -4.88 -29.77
C LYS A 136 -19.18 -6.02 -29.43
N TYR A 137 -20.47 -5.72 -29.36
CA TYR A 137 -21.55 -6.68 -29.20
C TYR A 137 -22.51 -6.52 -30.38
N ARG A 138 -22.20 -7.18 -31.48
CA ARG A 138 -23.17 -7.62 -32.47
C ARG A 138 -22.79 -9.05 -32.82
N SER A 139 -23.74 -9.94 -32.59
CA SER A 139 -23.67 -11.41 -32.67
C SER A 139 -23.04 -11.94 -33.95
#